data_AF-A0A0M2JW50-F1
#
_entry.id   AF-A0A0M2JW50-F1
#
_cell.length_a   1.000
_cell.length_b   1.000
_cell.length_c   1.000
_cell.angle_alpha   90.00
_cell.angle_beta   90.00
_cell.angle_gamma   90.00
#
_symmetry.space_group_name_H-M   'P 1'
#
loop_
_entity.id
_entity.type
_entity.pdbx_description
1 polymer ?
#
loop_
_entity_poly.entity_id
_entity_poly.type
_entity_poly.pdbx_seq_one_letter_code
_entity_poly.pdbx_strand_id
1 'polypeptide(L)'
;GRRQAAAAAAARPQAAVKEAAWQQVVEDDTLANITARAIIGGFAGLGQGEVLAPFRDRYFEAISGVWERRSSEVAQTVVVGLYPSWDISADALEAADRFLSDPEVPPALRRLVLEGRAGVERSLRAREFDAG
;
A
#
# COMPACT_ATOMS: atom_id res chain seq x y z
N GLY A 1 7.00 -13.97 18.79
CA GLY A 1 7.99 -12.90 19.08
C GLY A 1 7.47 -11.54 18.63
N ARG A 2 8.09 -10.42 19.05
CA ARG A 2 7.58 -9.04 18.86
C ARG A 2 7.08 -8.71 17.44
N ARG A 3 7.74 -9.21 16.39
CA ARG A 3 7.32 -9.01 14.99
C ARG A 3 5.97 -9.65 14.67
N GLN A 4 5.77 -10.88 15.13
CA GLN A 4 4.49 -11.59 14.97
C GLN A 4 3.37 -10.87 15.75
N ALA A 5 3.69 -10.28 16.90
CA ALA A 5 2.75 -9.46 17.65
C ALA A 5 2.39 -8.16 16.91
N ALA A 6 3.36 -7.49 16.27
CA ALA A 6 3.11 -6.29 15.46
C ALA A 6 2.24 -6.60 14.24
N ALA A 7 2.52 -7.68 13.51
CA ALA A 7 1.70 -8.14 12.39
C ALA A 7 0.27 -8.48 12.83
N ALA A 8 0.12 -9.25 13.91
CA ALA A 8 -1.19 -9.61 14.45
C ALA A 8 -1.97 -8.39 14.98
N ALA A 9 -1.29 -7.39 15.53
CA ALA A 9 -1.91 -6.14 15.95
C ALA A 9 -2.46 -5.37 14.74
N ALA A 10 -1.65 -5.21 13.68
CA ALA A 10 -2.04 -4.51 12.45
C ALA A 10 -3.17 -5.21 11.67
N ALA A 11 -3.30 -6.53 11.81
CA ALA A 11 -4.31 -7.35 11.13
C ALA A 11 -5.76 -7.09 11.58
N ARG A 12 -5.98 -6.43 12.72
CA ARG A 12 -7.33 -6.20 13.24
C ARG A 12 -8.12 -5.27 12.30
N PRO A 13 -9.36 -5.61 11.92
CA PRO A 13 -10.18 -4.83 11.00
C PRO A 13 -10.84 -3.64 11.70
N GLN A 14 -10.04 -2.77 12.33
CA GLN A 14 -10.51 -1.59 13.05
C GLN A 14 -9.85 -0.35 12.47
N ALA A 15 -10.62 0.70 12.20
CA ALA A 15 -10.12 1.94 11.59
C ALA A 15 -8.94 2.53 12.39
N ALA A 16 -9.07 2.60 13.71
CA ALA A 16 -7.99 3.10 14.59
C ALA A 16 -6.71 2.25 14.52
N VAL A 17 -6.82 0.94 14.30
CA VAL A 17 -5.66 0.05 14.13
C VAL A 17 -4.99 0.32 12.78
N LYS A 18 -5.77 0.48 11.71
CA LYS A 18 -5.22 0.82 10.38
C LYS A 18 -4.55 2.18 10.39
N GLU A 19 -5.15 3.16 11.07
CA GLU A 19 -4.56 4.48 11.23
C GLU A 19 -3.22 4.42 11.97
N ALA A 20 -3.17 3.73 13.11
CA ALA A 20 -1.93 3.62 13.89
C ALA A 20 -0.83 2.85 13.14
N ALA A 21 -1.20 1.82 12.37
CA ALA A 21 -0.27 1.07 11.52
C ALA A 21 0.25 1.94 10.36
N TRP A 22 -0.64 2.72 9.73
CA TRP A 22 -0.30 3.66 8.68
C TRP A 22 0.69 4.71 9.15
N GLN A 23 0.38 5.41 10.25
CA GLN A 23 1.24 6.45 10.81
C GLN A 23 2.64 5.93 11.14
N GLN A 24 2.73 4.74 11.76
CA GLN A 24 4.03 4.14 12.06
C GLN A 24 4.85 3.84 10.80
N VAL A 25 4.22 3.36 9.74
CA VAL A 25 4.95 2.93 8.54
C VAL A 25 5.30 4.11 7.64
N VAL A 26 4.41 5.10 7.55
CA VAL A 26 4.51 6.21 6.59
C VAL A 26 5.20 7.44 7.20
N GLU A 27 4.97 7.73 8.49
CA GLU A 27 5.43 8.97 9.12
C GLU A 27 6.65 8.78 10.05
N ASP A 28 6.86 7.58 10.63
CA ASP A 28 8.02 7.34 11.51
C ASP A 28 9.25 6.90 10.70
N ASP A 29 10.08 7.89 10.36
CA ASP A 29 11.32 7.72 9.61
C ASP A 29 12.39 6.88 10.33
N THR A 30 12.24 6.69 11.65
CA THR A 30 13.17 5.93 12.51
C THR A 30 12.83 4.46 12.65
N LEU A 31 11.63 4.05 12.19
CA LEU A 31 11.16 2.69 12.30
C LEU A 31 12.11 1.70 11.59
N ALA A 32 12.59 0.70 12.34
CA ALA A 32 13.44 -0.34 11.78
C ALA A 32 12.73 -1.11 10.65
N ASN A 33 13.41 -1.34 9.51
CA ASN A 33 12.79 -1.95 8.32
C ASN A 33 12.08 -3.27 8.62
N ILE A 34 12.69 -4.11 9.46
CA ILE A 34 12.12 -5.41 9.83
C ILE A 34 10.79 -5.30 10.60
N THR A 35 10.59 -4.20 11.33
CA THR A 35 9.33 -3.89 12.01
C THR A 35 8.32 -3.33 11.02
N ALA A 36 8.74 -2.43 10.12
CA ALA A 36 7.90 -1.93 9.03
C ALA A 36 7.32 -3.09 8.19
N ARG A 37 8.17 -4.03 7.74
CA ARG A 37 7.74 -5.24 7.03
C ARG A 37 6.68 -6.05 7.79
N ALA A 38 6.83 -6.18 9.10
CA ALA A 38 5.89 -6.93 9.92
C ALA A 38 4.52 -6.22 10.02
N ILE A 39 4.51 -4.90 10.21
CA ILE A 39 3.28 -4.10 10.26
C ILE A 39 2.57 -4.13 8.92
N ILE A 40 3.31 -3.86 7.83
CA ILE A 40 2.80 -3.86 6.46
C ILE A 40 2.19 -5.21 6.10
N GLY A 41 2.85 -6.32 6.45
CA GLY A 41 2.33 -7.66 6.22
C GLY A 41 1.01 -7.96 6.92
N GLY A 42 0.64 -7.21 7.97
CA GLY A 42 -0.65 -7.27 8.64
C GLY A 42 -1.64 -6.20 8.19
N PHE A 43 -1.27 -5.26 7.33
CA PHE A 43 -2.09 -4.09 7.03
C PHE A 43 -3.33 -4.43 6.19
N ALA A 44 -3.16 -5.14 5.07
CA ALA A 44 -4.23 -5.43 4.13
C ALA A 44 -4.78 -6.86 4.28
N GLY A 45 -5.66 -7.07 5.26
CA GLY A 45 -6.32 -8.36 5.47
C GLY A 45 -7.42 -8.65 4.44
N LEU A 46 -7.65 -9.94 4.14
CA LEU A 46 -8.77 -10.37 3.29
C LEU A 46 -10.11 -9.90 3.88
N GLY A 47 -11.00 -9.41 3.01
CA GLY A 47 -12.33 -8.92 3.39
C GLY A 47 -12.34 -7.56 4.12
N GLN A 48 -11.20 -6.89 4.26
CA GLN A 48 -11.10 -5.60 4.96
C GLN A 48 -11.20 -4.38 4.04
N GLY A 49 -11.75 -4.54 2.83
CA GLY A 49 -11.81 -3.49 1.81
C GLY A 49 -12.47 -2.19 2.30
N GLU A 50 -13.57 -2.30 3.05
CA GLU A 50 -14.31 -1.13 3.57
C GLU A 50 -13.46 -0.29 4.53
N VAL A 51 -12.82 -0.90 5.53
CA VAL A 51 -11.97 -0.18 6.49
C VAL A 51 -10.67 0.34 5.85
N LEU A 52 -10.26 -0.25 4.72
CA LEU A 52 -9.07 0.13 3.98
C LEU A 52 -9.34 1.17 2.87
N ALA A 53 -10.61 1.42 2.52
CA ALA A 53 -10.98 2.30 1.41
C ALA A 53 -10.32 3.70 1.48
N PRO A 54 -10.23 4.38 2.65
CA PRO A 54 -9.59 5.69 2.72
C PRO A 54 -8.08 5.68 2.42
N PHE A 55 -7.42 4.52 2.52
CA PHE A 55 -5.97 4.43 2.39
C PHE A 55 -5.49 4.34 0.94
N ARG A 56 -6.39 4.11 -0.04
CA ARG A 56 -6.02 4.15 -1.46
C ARG A 56 -5.51 5.54 -1.85
N ASP A 57 -6.31 6.57 -1.59
CA ASP A 57 -5.95 7.93 -2.04
C ASP A 57 -4.76 8.46 -1.22
N ARG A 58 -4.76 8.18 0.09
CA ARG A 58 -3.63 8.49 0.99
C ARG A 58 -2.32 7.83 0.57
N TYR A 59 -2.36 6.65 -0.03
CA TYR A 59 -1.17 5.99 -0.58
C TYR A 59 -0.54 6.82 -1.69
N PHE A 60 -1.32 7.25 -2.68
CA PHE A 60 -0.77 8.04 -3.78
C PHE A 60 -0.34 9.45 -3.35
N GLU A 61 -0.98 10.01 -2.32
CA GLU A 61 -0.54 11.28 -1.70
C GLU A 61 0.80 11.15 -0.95
N ALA A 62 1.05 10.02 -0.28
CA ALA A 62 2.17 9.89 0.65
C ALA A 62 3.46 9.32 0.02
N ILE A 63 3.36 8.45 -0.98
CA ILE A 63 4.50 7.59 -1.39
C ILE A 63 5.68 8.34 -1.97
N SER A 64 5.46 9.48 -2.66
CA SER A 64 6.57 10.31 -3.14
C SER A 64 7.39 10.88 -1.99
N GLY A 65 6.73 11.37 -0.93
CA GLY A 65 7.41 11.86 0.26
C GLY A 65 8.16 10.76 1.03
N VAL A 66 7.57 9.57 1.14
CA VAL A 66 8.27 8.41 1.73
C VAL A 66 9.51 8.06 0.92
N TRP A 67 9.40 8.08 -0.41
CA TRP A 67 10.50 7.77 -1.33
C TRP A 67 11.68 8.73 -1.19
N GLU A 68 11.40 10.01 -0.95
CA GLU A 68 12.42 11.04 -0.77
C GLU A 68 13.13 10.96 0.59
N ARG A 69 12.38 10.70 1.66
CA ARG A 69 12.91 10.79 3.04
C ARG A 69 13.55 9.50 3.55
N ARG A 70 13.10 8.33 3.09
CA ARG A 70 13.56 7.03 3.60
C ARG A 70 14.71 6.46 2.79
N SER A 71 15.46 5.55 3.40
CA SER A 71 16.42 4.74 2.64
C SER A 71 15.69 3.94 1.55
N SER A 72 16.37 3.72 0.42
CA SER A 72 15.80 3.01 -0.74
C SER A 72 15.14 1.67 -0.37
N GLU A 73 15.77 0.89 0.52
CA GLU A 73 15.23 -0.40 0.97
C GLU A 73 13.91 -0.26 1.77
N VAL A 74 13.83 0.76 2.64
CA VAL A 74 12.63 1.01 3.45
C VAL A 74 11.53 1.61 2.59
N ALA A 75 11.86 2.59 1.74
CA ALA A 75 10.93 3.18 0.78
C ALA A 75 10.30 2.11 -0.12
N GLN A 76 11.11 1.22 -0.70
CA GLN A 76 10.60 0.12 -1.52
C GLN A 76 9.69 -0.82 -0.73
N THR A 77 10.04 -1.13 0.52
CA THR A 77 9.21 -1.95 1.42
C THR A 77 7.83 -1.32 1.62
N VAL A 78 7.78 -0.01 1.89
CA VAL A 78 6.53 0.74 2.07
C VAL A 78 5.71 0.78 0.79
N VAL A 79 6.32 1.20 -0.32
CA VAL A 79 5.65 1.35 -1.62
C VAL A 79 5.03 0.03 -2.08
N VAL A 80 5.79 -1.07 -2.05
CA VAL A 80 5.31 -2.37 -2.54
C VAL A 80 4.25 -2.93 -1.61
N GLY A 81 4.50 -2.91 -0.29
CA GLY A 81 3.63 -3.61 0.63
C GLY A 81 2.36 -2.85 1.03
N LEU A 82 2.32 -1.52 0.86
CA LEU A 82 1.11 -0.72 1.04
C LEU A 82 0.38 -0.39 -0.27
N TYR A 83 0.87 -0.85 -1.42
CA TYR A 83 0.14 -0.67 -2.68
C TYR A 83 -1.31 -1.19 -2.52
N PRO A 84 -2.34 -0.43 -2.94
CA PRO A 84 -3.75 -0.69 -2.60
C PRO A 84 -4.37 -1.86 -3.39
N SER A 85 -3.75 -3.03 -3.30
CA SER A 85 -4.15 -4.26 -4.01
C SER A 85 -5.48 -4.85 -3.54
N TRP A 86 -6.02 -4.38 -2.40
CA TRP A 86 -7.35 -4.75 -1.91
C TRP A 86 -8.48 -4.06 -2.70
N ASP A 87 -8.22 -2.92 -3.32
CA ASP A 87 -9.20 -2.19 -4.15
C ASP A 87 -9.08 -2.65 -5.60
N ILE A 88 -9.85 -3.70 -5.94
CA ILE A 88 -9.92 -4.25 -7.29
C ILE A 88 -11.13 -3.61 -7.99
N SER A 89 -10.91 -2.41 -8.51
CA SER A 89 -11.90 -1.56 -9.16
C SER A 89 -11.28 -0.71 -10.28
N ALA A 90 -12.12 -0.12 -11.13
CA ALA A 90 -11.67 0.86 -12.13
C ALA A 90 -11.09 2.12 -11.46
N ASP A 91 -11.69 2.58 -10.36
CA ASP A 91 -11.23 3.75 -9.61
C ASP A 91 -9.80 3.57 -9.07
N ALA A 92 -9.43 2.35 -8.66
CA ALA A 92 -8.07 2.04 -8.23
C ALA A 92 -7.05 2.16 -9.37
N LEU A 93 -7.43 1.75 -10.60
CA LEU A 93 -6.59 1.92 -11.79
C LEU A 93 -6.47 3.40 -12.17
N GLU A 94 -7.55 4.16 -12.09
CA GLU A 94 -7.54 5.60 -12.35
C GLU A 94 -6.65 6.35 -11.35
N ALA A 95 -6.72 6.01 -10.07
CA ALA A 95 -5.86 6.60 -9.04
C ALA A 95 -4.37 6.35 -9.34
N ALA A 96 -4.02 5.12 -9.76
CA ALA A 96 -2.66 4.79 -10.17
C ALA A 96 -2.24 5.56 -11.43
N ASP A 97 -3.12 5.66 -12.45
CA ASP A 97 -2.85 6.40 -13.68
C ASP A 97 -2.66 7.89 -13.41
N ARG A 98 -3.45 8.48 -12.51
CA ARG A 98 -3.31 9.87 -12.09
C ARG A 98 -1.94 10.12 -11.45
N PHE A 99 -1.53 9.27 -10.52
CA PHE A 99 -0.19 9.35 -9.92
C PHE A 99 0.92 9.21 -10.97
N LEU A 100 0.78 8.26 -11.89
CA LEU A 100 1.76 8.01 -12.95
C LEU A 100 1.79 9.10 -14.03
N SER A 101 0.76 9.95 -14.12
CA SER A 101 0.74 11.05 -15.09
C SER A 101 1.75 12.16 -14.77
N ASP A 102 2.20 12.25 -13.51
CA ASP A 102 3.20 13.22 -13.09
C ASP A 102 4.59 12.82 -13.63
N PRO A 103 5.22 13.66 -14.48
CA PRO A 103 6.54 13.36 -15.04
C PRO A 103 7.66 13.38 -13.99
N GLU A 104 7.48 14.05 -12.85
CA GLU A 104 8.48 14.18 -11.80
C GLU A 104 8.63 12.91 -10.95
N VAL A 105 7.70 11.95 -11.06
CA VAL A 105 7.78 10.67 -10.35
C VAL A 105 9.07 9.93 -10.76
N PRO A 106 9.98 9.64 -9.81
CA PRO A 106 11.25 8.99 -10.11
C PRO A 106 11.06 7.64 -10.84
N PRO A 107 11.92 7.30 -11.83
CA PRO A 107 11.74 6.10 -12.65
C PRO A 107 11.59 4.79 -11.86
N ALA A 108 12.33 4.65 -10.77
CA ALA A 108 12.25 3.48 -9.89
C ALA A 108 10.91 3.40 -9.15
N LEU A 109 10.39 4.52 -8.62
CA LEU A 109 9.08 4.58 -7.99
C LEU A 109 7.95 4.31 -9.00
N ARG A 110 8.03 4.96 -10.17
CA ARG A 110 7.11 4.76 -11.30
C ARG A 110 6.99 3.28 -11.66
N ARG A 111 8.12 2.57 -11.74
CA ARG A 111 8.15 1.13 -12.04
C ARG A 111 7.37 0.32 -11.00
N LEU A 112 7.57 0.57 -9.71
CA LEU A 112 6.87 -0.17 -8.64
C LEU A 112 5.36 0.05 -8.69
N VAL A 113 4.91 1.29 -8.93
CA VAL A 113 3.49 1.61 -9.07
C VAL A 113 2.88 0.96 -10.32
N LEU A 114 3.59 0.95 -11.45
CA LEU A 114 3.17 0.23 -12.66
C LEU A 114 2.99 -1.27 -12.41
N GLU A 115 3.92 -1.90 -11.69
CA GLU A 115 3.84 -3.33 -11.34
C GLU A 115 2.61 -3.61 -10.44
N GLY A 116 2.35 -2.76 -9.45
CA GLY A 116 1.15 -2.85 -8.60
C GLY A 116 -0.14 -2.68 -9.40
N ARG A 117 -0.21 -1.67 -10.28
CA ARG A 117 -1.35 -1.41 -11.16
C ARG A 117 -1.67 -2.60 -12.05
N ALA A 118 -0.64 -3.18 -12.68
CA ALA A 118 -0.81 -4.37 -13.50
C ALA A 118 -1.36 -5.56 -12.70
N GLY A 119 -1.04 -5.67 -11.40
CA GLY A 119 -1.65 -6.64 -10.49
C GLY A 119 -3.16 -6.45 -10.36
N VAL A 120 -3.60 -5.23 -10.05
CA VAL A 120 -5.02 -4.89 -9.91
C VAL A 120 -5.78 -5.10 -11.22
N GLU A 121 -5.21 -4.68 -12.35
CA GLU A 121 -5.83 -4.86 -13.67
C GLU A 121 -6.09 -6.34 -13.99
N ARG A 122 -5.12 -7.22 -13.71
CA ARG A 122 -5.30 -8.67 -13.89
C ARG A 122 -6.40 -9.22 -13.00
N SER A 123 -6.44 -8.81 -11.72
CA SER A 123 -7.47 -9.24 -10.79
C SER A 123 -8.87 -8.75 -11.17
N LEU A 124 -8.99 -7.54 -11.70
CA LEU A 124 -10.26 -6.98 -12.16
C LEU A 124 -10.81 -7.78 -13.35
N ARG A 125 -9.97 -8.01 -14.38
CA ARG A 125 -10.36 -8.82 -15.55
C ARG A 125 -10.79 -10.24 -15.16
N ALA A 126 -10.11 -10.86 -14.20
CA ALA A 126 -10.48 -12.18 -13.70
C ALA A 126 -11.89 -12.18 -13.05
N ARG A 127 -12.20 -11.17 -12.23
CA ARG A 127 -13.53 -11.01 -11.61
C ARG A 127 -14.64 -10.80 -12.63
N GLU A 128 -14.38 -10.00 -13.66
CA GLU A 128 -15.34 -9.75 -14.74
C GLU A 128 -15.61 -11.02 -15.55
N PHE A 129 -14.58 -11.83 -15.80
CA PHE A 129 -14.72 -13.10 -16.50
C PHE A 129 -15.50 -14.15 -15.68
N ASP A 130 -15.21 -14.29 -14.38
CA ASP A 130 -15.88 -15.27 -13.51
C ASP A 130 -17.36 -14.92 -13.21
N ALA A 131 -17.76 -13.66 -13.43
CA ALA A 131 -19.12 -13.18 -13.18
C ALA A 131 -20.09 -13.36 -14.37
N GLY A 132 -19.58 -13.73 -15.55
CA GLY A 132 -20.35 -13.97 -16.78
C GLY A 132 -20.57 -15.44 -17.06
#